data_AF-A0A099WBQ7-F1
#
_entry.id   AF-A0A099WBQ7-F1
#
_cell.length_a   1.000
_cell.length_b   1.000
_cell.length_c   1.000
_cell.angle_alpha   90.00
_cell.angle_beta   90.00
_cell.angle_gamma   90.00
#
_symmetry.space_group_name_H-M   'P 1'
#
loop_
_entity.id
_entity.type
_entity.pdbx_description
1 polymer ?
#
loop_
_entity_poly.entity_id
_entity_poly.type
_entity_poly.pdbx_seq_one_letter_code
_entity_poly.pdbx_strand_id
1 'polypeptide(L)'
;MTTATKTMPKEIYRYIEHEIINYPRMIDRINELTRKQKKNLHTPYNTLYLDTRIERLSTVVQCIENVIRNLNTLGDPYHEFIELRYWRTNSNQTMEGIAQKIHVSRRTAYNMQNRIVQMVASELGEWQ
;
A
#
# COMPACT_ATOMS: atom_id res chain seq x y z
N MET A 1 -13.08 -17.68 25.03
CA MET A 1 -14.00 -17.30 23.94
C MET A 1 -13.20 -17.27 22.65
N THR A 2 -13.35 -18.28 21.81
CA THR A 2 -12.60 -18.42 20.56
C THR A 2 -13.31 -17.56 19.52
N THR A 3 -12.87 -16.30 19.35
CA THR A 3 -13.35 -15.47 18.24
C THR A 3 -12.91 -16.17 16.94
N ALA A 4 -13.89 -16.61 16.14
CA ALA A 4 -13.59 -17.10 14.80
C ALA A 4 -12.83 -15.98 14.07
N THR A 5 -11.58 -16.23 13.68
CA THR A 5 -10.78 -15.25 12.95
C THR A 5 -11.44 -15.01 11.60
N LYS A 6 -12.22 -13.94 11.51
CA LYS A 6 -12.88 -13.50 10.28
C LYS A 6 -11.80 -13.34 9.21
N THR A 7 -11.89 -14.15 8.16
CA THR A 7 -10.92 -14.12 7.05
C THR A 7 -11.35 -13.06 6.05
N MET A 8 -10.42 -12.21 5.61
CA MET A 8 -10.66 -11.18 4.60
C MET A 8 -11.14 -11.79 3.27
N PRO A 9 -12.25 -11.32 2.67
CA PRO A 9 -12.67 -11.63 1.32
C PRO A 9 -11.52 -11.39 0.37
N LYS A 10 -11.39 -12.33 -0.56
CA LYS A 10 -10.35 -12.30 -1.59
C LYS A 10 -10.37 -11.00 -2.41
N GLU A 11 -11.54 -10.41 -2.59
CA GLU A 11 -11.74 -9.17 -3.33
C GLU A 11 -11.11 -7.98 -2.62
N ILE A 12 -11.38 -7.81 -1.32
CA ILE A 12 -10.78 -6.77 -0.48
C ILE A 12 -9.27 -6.98 -0.41
N TYR A 13 -8.81 -8.22 -0.20
CA TYR A 13 -7.38 -8.52 -0.18
C TYR A 13 -6.69 -8.09 -1.48
N ARG A 14 -7.25 -8.46 -2.64
CA ARG A 14 -6.71 -8.11 -3.96
C ARG A 14 -6.73 -6.61 -4.22
N TYR A 15 -7.80 -5.94 -3.82
CA TYR A 15 -7.92 -4.49 -3.92
C TYR A 15 -6.77 -3.81 -3.16
N ILE A 16 -6.60 -4.16 -1.89
CA ILE A 16 -5.56 -3.57 -1.03
C ILE A 16 -4.16 -3.90 -1.53
N GLU A 17 -3.90 -5.16 -1.91
CA GLU A 17 -2.62 -5.56 -2.49
C GLU A 17 -2.30 -4.77 -3.77
N HIS A 18 -3.31 -4.52 -4.61
CA HIS A 18 -3.16 -3.71 -5.81
C HIS A 18 -2.85 -2.23 -5.50
N GLU A 19 -3.45 -1.65 -4.46
CA GLU A 19 -3.11 -0.28 -4.02
C GLU A 19 -1.67 -0.21 -3.51
N ILE A 20 -1.21 -1.20 -2.73
CA ILE A 20 0.18 -1.26 -2.25
C ILE A 20 1.17 -1.38 -3.42
N ILE A 21 0.87 -2.21 -4.42
CA ILE A 21 1.69 -2.35 -5.64
C ILE A 21 1.79 -1.02 -6.39
N ASN A 22 0.68 -0.28 -6.50
CA ASN A 22 0.64 0.96 -7.26
C ASN A 22 1.12 2.20 -6.47
N TYR A 23 1.48 2.06 -5.19
CA TYR A 23 1.93 3.16 -4.34
C TYR A 23 2.94 4.12 -5.01
N PRO A 24 4.04 3.65 -5.65
CA PRO A 24 4.98 4.57 -6.31
C PRO A 24 4.33 5.38 -7.43
N ARG A 25 3.46 4.73 -8.23
CA ARG A 25 2.74 5.39 -9.32
C ARG A 25 1.70 6.39 -8.80
N MET A 26 1.08 6.12 -7.65
CA MET A 26 0.15 7.05 -7.02
C MET A 26 0.85 8.34 -6.60
N ILE A 27 2.05 8.25 -6.04
CA ILE A 27 2.88 9.43 -5.71
C ILE A 27 3.21 10.24 -6.96
N ASP A 28 3.69 9.58 -8.01
CA ASP A 28 3.98 10.24 -9.29
C ASP A 28 2.74 10.95 -9.85
N ARG A 29 1.59 10.29 -9.74
CA ARG A 29 0.31 10.84 -10.20
C ARG A 29 -0.15 12.03 -9.37
N ILE A 30 -0.03 11.98 -8.05
CA ILE A 30 -0.32 13.13 -7.17
C ILE A 30 0.58 14.31 -7.57
N ASN A 31 1.88 14.08 -7.73
CA ASN A 31 2.84 15.11 -8.14
C ASN A 31 2.47 15.73 -9.50
N GLU A 32 2.08 14.91 -10.47
CA GLU A 32 1.61 15.38 -11.78
C GLU A 32 0.33 16.22 -11.67
N LEU A 33 -0.67 15.76 -10.92
CA LEU A 33 -1.95 16.44 -10.75
C LEU A 33 -1.79 17.78 -10.02
N THR A 34 -0.99 17.81 -8.95
CA THR A 34 -0.67 19.03 -8.20
C THR A 34 0.05 20.05 -9.09
N ARG A 35 0.96 19.61 -9.96
CA ARG A 35 1.60 20.50 -10.96
C ARG A 35 0.60 21.06 -11.97
N LYS A 36 -0.35 20.24 -12.44
CA LYS A 36 -1.40 20.68 -13.37
C LYS A 36 -2.36 21.67 -12.72
N GLN A 37 -2.73 21.44 -11.46
CA GLN A 37 -3.59 22.35 -10.71
C GLN A 37 -2.95 23.74 -10.58
N LYS A 38 -1.67 23.81 -10.21
CA LYS A 38 -0.91 25.08 -10.15
C LYS A 38 -0.85 25.82 -11.50
N LYS A 39 -0.93 25.11 -12.63
CA LYS A 39 -0.89 25.70 -13.97
C LYS A 39 -2.27 26.12 -14.52
N ASN A 40 -3.37 25.49 -14.10
CA ASN A 40 -4.70 25.64 -14.71
C ASN A 40 -5.67 26.50 -13.87
N LEU A 41 -5.26 27.69 -13.45
CA LEU A 41 -6.03 28.59 -12.56
C LEU A 41 -7.32 29.23 -13.17
N HIS A 42 -7.94 28.66 -14.22
CA HIS A 42 -8.98 29.37 -14.99
C HIS A 42 -10.33 28.67 -15.23
N THR A 43 -10.60 27.46 -14.72
CA THR A 43 -11.96 26.87 -14.84
C THR A 43 -12.42 26.15 -13.55
N PRO A 44 -13.52 26.57 -12.91
CA PRO A 44 -13.96 26.03 -11.61
C PRO A 44 -14.24 24.52 -11.60
N TYR A 45 -14.82 24.00 -12.68
CA TYR A 45 -15.22 22.59 -12.78
C TYR A 45 -14.01 21.63 -12.87
N ASN A 46 -12.93 22.04 -13.52
CA ASN A 46 -11.72 21.21 -13.64
C ASN A 46 -10.95 21.17 -12.31
N THR A 47 -10.96 22.27 -11.55
CA THR A 47 -10.31 22.37 -10.24
C THR A 47 -10.91 21.38 -9.22
N LEU A 48 -12.24 21.35 -9.06
CA LEU A 48 -12.90 20.49 -8.08
C LEU A 48 -12.66 18.98 -8.33
N TYR A 49 -12.68 18.55 -9.60
CA TYR A 49 -12.41 17.16 -9.95
C TYR A 49 -10.94 16.76 -9.71
N LEU A 50 -10.00 17.67 -9.99
CA LEU A 50 -8.59 17.47 -9.66
C LEU A 50 -8.38 17.37 -8.15
N ASP A 51 -9.04 18.23 -7.37
CA ASP A 51 -8.98 18.22 -5.89
C ASP A 51 -9.47 16.89 -5.33
N THR A 52 -10.65 16.45 -5.72
CA THR A 52 -11.24 15.18 -5.25
C THR A 52 -10.34 13.99 -5.61
N ARG A 53 -9.73 14.01 -6.81
CA ARG A 53 -8.84 12.94 -7.26
C ARG A 53 -7.51 12.95 -6.49
N ILE A 54 -6.92 14.13 -6.27
CA ILE A 54 -5.70 14.28 -5.47
C ILE A 54 -5.96 13.84 -4.04
N GLU A 55 -7.09 14.24 -3.46
CA GLU A 55 -7.50 13.88 -2.10
C GLU A 55 -7.58 12.37 -1.93
N ARG A 56 -8.34 11.69 -2.80
CA ARG A 56 -8.47 10.22 -2.74
C ARG A 56 -7.12 9.51 -2.83
N LEU A 57 -6.26 9.90 -3.77
CA LEU A 57 -4.94 9.28 -3.92
C LEU A 57 -4.05 9.58 -2.70
N SER A 58 -4.11 10.81 -2.17
CA SER A 58 -3.38 11.22 -0.98
C SER A 58 -3.82 10.42 0.25
N THR A 59 -5.11 10.16 0.41
CA THR A 59 -5.63 9.32 1.50
C THR A 59 -5.00 7.93 1.46
N VAL A 60 -5.02 7.26 0.30
CA VAL A 60 -4.47 5.91 0.15
C VAL A 60 -2.96 5.90 0.42
N VAL A 61 -2.22 6.86 -0.15
CA VAL A 61 -0.77 7.02 0.08
C VAL A 61 -0.47 7.23 1.56
N GLN A 62 -1.20 8.12 2.23
CA GLN A 62 -1.01 8.42 3.64
C GLN A 62 -1.27 7.19 4.53
N CYS A 63 -2.33 6.43 4.26
CA CYS A 63 -2.62 5.19 4.98
C CYS A 63 -1.49 4.16 4.82
N ILE A 64 -1.01 3.96 3.58
CA ILE A 64 0.11 3.04 3.32
C ILE A 64 1.36 3.50 4.07
N GLU A 65 1.69 4.79 4.03
CA GLU A 65 2.86 5.33 4.74
C GLU A 65 2.74 5.20 6.25
N ASN A 66 1.56 5.43 6.84
CA ASN A 66 1.31 5.21 8.25
C ASN A 66 1.60 3.76 8.64
N VAL A 67 1.09 2.80 7.87
CA VAL A 67 1.30 1.37 8.11
C VAL A 67 2.78 1.01 8.00
N ILE A 68 3.48 1.48 6.97
CA ILE A 68 4.92 1.22 6.79
C ILE A 68 5.72 1.77 7.97
N ARG A 69 5.44 3.01 8.40
CA ARG A 69 6.10 3.59 9.58
C ARG A 69 5.83 2.75 10.83
N ASN A 70 4.58 2.33 11.05
CA ASN A 70 4.20 1.50 12.19
C ASN A 70 4.84 0.10 12.14
N LEU A 71 5.04 -0.48 10.96
CA LEU A 71 5.72 -1.77 10.82
C LEU A 71 7.22 -1.66 11.07
N ASN A 72 7.85 -0.55 10.65
CA ASN A 72 9.27 -0.34 10.85
C ASN A 72 9.67 -0.15 12.33
N THR A 73 8.74 0.27 13.20
CA THR A 73 9.02 0.36 14.64
C THR A 73 9.12 -1.02 15.32
N LEU A 74 8.66 -2.09 14.66
CA LEU A 74 8.68 -3.45 15.20
C LEU A 74 10.04 -4.12 15.08
N GLY A 75 11.00 -3.54 14.34
CA GLY A 75 12.35 -4.09 14.14
C GLY A 75 12.45 -5.26 13.16
N ASP A 76 11.32 -5.72 12.62
CA ASP A 76 11.23 -6.73 11.56
C ASP A 76 11.55 -6.14 10.17
N PRO A 77 12.00 -6.94 9.19
CA PRO A 77 12.39 -6.47 7.85
C PRO A 77 11.19 -6.16 6.92
N TYR A 78 10.14 -5.51 7.43
CA TYR A 78 8.94 -5.19 6.64
C TYR A 78 9.23 -4.22 5.50
N HIS A 79 10.10 -3.23 5.71
CA HIS A 79 10.50 -2.29 4.66
C HIS A 79 11.13 -3.03 3.46
N GLU A 80 12.15 -3.85 3.73
CA GLU A 80 12.84 -4.61 2.70
C GLU A 80 11.89 -5.62 2.02
N PHE A 81 10.99 -6.25 2.79
CA PHE A 81 9.95 -7.10 2.22
C PHE A 81 9.06 -6.35 1.21
N ILE A 82 8.55 -5.17 1.57
CA ILE A 82 7.66 -4.35 0.71
C ILE A 82 8.39 -3.93 -0.57
N GLU A 83 9.62 -3.44 -0.44
CA GLU A 83 10.43 -3.04 -1.60
C GLU A 83 10.65 -4.21 -2.56
N LEU A 84 11.09 -5.37 -2.04
CA LEU A 84 11.38 -6.55 -2.86
C LEU A 84 10.10 -7.13 -3.49
N ARG A 85 8.99 -7.13 -2.76
CA ARG A 85 7.74 -7.75 -3.18
C ARG A 85 6.94 -6.89 -4.15
N TYR A 86 6.85 -5.59 -3.91
CA TYR A 86 5.86 -4.74 -4.58
C TYR A 86 6.47 -3.67 -5.48
N TRP A 87 7.60 -3.06 -5.09
CA TRP A 87 8.07 -1.82 -5.74
C TRP A 87 9.26 -2.02 -6.66
N ARG A 88 9.98 -3.14 -6.55
CA ARG A 88 11.11 -3.42 -7.44
C ARG A 88 10.63 -3.82 -8.83
N THR A 89 10.95 -3.01 -9.83
CA THR A 89 10.47 -3.09 -11.23
C THR A 89 10.71 -4.42 -11.96
N ASN A 90 11.59 -5.30 -11.46
CA ASN A 90 11.98 -6.57 -12.09
C ASN A 90 12.02 -7.77 -11.13
N SER A 91 11.27 -7.75 -10.03
CA SER A 91 11.25 -8.89 -9.12
C SER A 91 10.30 -10.00 -9.59
N ASN A 92 10.75 -10.85 -10.53
CA ASN A 92 10.26 -12.23 -10.61
C ASN A 92 10.72 -13.07 -9.40
N GLN A 93 10.81 -12.42 -8.23
CA GLN A 93 11.26 -13.05 -7.02
C GLN A 93 10.10 -13.83 -6.42
N THR A 94 10.30 -15.13 -6.32
CA THR A 94 9.40 -16.00 -5.58
C THR A 94 9.38 -15.58 -4.11
N MET A 95 8.33 -15.96 -3.39
CA MET A 95 8.23 -15.68 -1.95
C MET A 95 9.43 -16.29 -1.20
N GLU A 96 9.91 -17.44 -1.66
CA GLU A 96 11.11 -18.12 -1.18
C GLU A 96 12.36 -17.27 -1.37
N GLY A 97 12.55 -16.68 -2.55
CA GLY A 97 13.71 -15.81 -2.83
C GLY A 97 13.67 -14.51 -2.03
N ILE A 98 12.48 -13.98 -1.72
CA ILE A 98 12.32 -12.83 -0.83
C ILE A 98 12.67 -13.23 0.60
N ALA A 99 12.09 -14.33 1.09
CA ALA A 99 12.30 -14.83 2.44
C ALA A 99 13.79 -15.10 2.73
N GLN A 100 14.51 -15.67 1.75
CA GLN A 100 15.96 -15.89 1.86
C GLN A 100 16.74 -14.59 1.97
N LYS A 101 16.40 -13.56 1.18
CA LYS A 101 17.10 -12.26 1.21
C LYS A 101 16.95 -11.54 2.54
N ILE A 102 15.75 -11.57 3.11
CA ILE A 102 15.47 -10.91 4.39
C ILE A 102 15.69 -11.83 5.60
N HIS A 103 16.29 -13.01 5.39
CA HIS A 103 16.62 -13.99 6.43
C HIS A 103 15.45 -14.46 7.30
N VAL A 104 14.27 -14.67 6.70
CA VAL A 104 13.09 -15.22 7.39
C VAL A 104 12.61 -16.52 6.77
N SER A 105 11.76 -17.25 7.49
CA SER A 105 11.10 -18.44 6.94
C SER A 105 10.07 -18.06 5.88
N ARG A 106 9.81 -18.96 4.91
CA ARG A 106 8.73 -18.79 3.92
C ARG A 106 7.38 -18.49 4.57
N ARG A 107 7.07 -19.16 5.68
CA ARG A 107 5.84 -18.93 6.46
C ARG A 107 5.80 -17.52 7.04
N THR A 108 6.91 -17.05 7.58
CA THR A 108 7.04 -15.68 8.09
C THR A 108 6.80 -14.67 6.98
N ALA A 109 7.36 -14.87 5.78
CA ALA A 109 7.15 -13.97 4.64
C ALA A 109 5.67 -13.87 4.22
N TYR A 110 4.93 -14.98 4.16
CA TYR A 110 3.48 -14.93 3.92
C TYR A 110 2.72 -14.25 5.06
N ASN A 111 3.10 -14.49 6.31
CA ASN A 111 2.50 -13.82 7.46
C ASN A 111 2.75 -12.31 7.41
N MET A 112 3.95 -11.89 7.00
CA MET A 112 4.27 -10.47 6.80
C MET A 112 3.39 -9.86 5.72
N GLN A 113 3.23 -10.54 4.57
CA GLN A 113 2.32 -10.11 3.50
C GLN A 113 0.90 -9.91 4.01
N ASN A 114 0.35 -10.92 4.69
CA ASN A 114 -1.00 -10.88 5.26
C ASN A 114 -1.14 -9.74 6.26
N ARG A 115 -0.14 -9.54 7.12
CA ARG A 115 -0.15 -8.46 8.12
C ARG A 115 -0.14 -7.09 7.48
N ILE A 116 0.69 -6.87 6.45
CA ILE A 116 0.72 -5.61 5.70
C ILE A 116 -0.67 -5.34 5.11
N VAL A 117 -1.24 -6.31 4.39
CA VAL A 117 -2.55 -6.14 3.74
C VAL A 117 -3.66 -5.89 4.77
N GLN A 118 -3.66 -6.62 5.88
CA GLN A 118 -4.63 -6.43 6.96
C GLN A 118 -4.51 -5.05 7.62
N MET A 119 -3.29 -4.58 7.90
CA MET A 119 -3.07 -3.28 8.50
C MET A 119 -3.48 -2.15 7.56
N VAL A 120 -3.16 -2.24 6.27
CA VAL A 120 -3.60 -1.24 5.27
C VAL A 120 -5.12 -1.25 5.12
N ALA A 121 -5.75 -2.42 5.06
CA ALA A 121 -7.20 -2.53 4.97
C ALA A 121 -7.91 -1.94 6.21
N SER A 122 -7.34 -2.17 7.41
CA SER A 122 -7.86 -1.60 8.65
C SER A 122 -7.67 -0.09 8.73
N GLU A 123 -6.53 0.43 8.27
CA GLU A 123 -6.25 1.88 8.24
C GLU A 123 -7.16 2.60 7.25
N LEU A 124 -7.48 1.97 6.11
CA LEU A 124 -8.44 2.49 5.12
C LEU A 124 -9.91 2.34 5.54
N GLY A 125 -10.21 1.55 6.57
CA GLY A 125 -11.59 1.24 6.99
C GLY A 125 -12.31 0.21 6.12
N GLU A 126 -11.59 -0.47 5.22
CA GLU A 126 -12.13 -1.50 4.31
C GLU A 126 -12.32 -2.86 5.00
N TRP A 127 -11.62 -3.09 6.13
CA TRP A 127 -11.68 -4.35 6.86
C TRP A 127 -11.40 -4.20 8.36
N GLN A 128 -12.33 -4.70 9.20
CA GLN A 128 -12.19 -4.81 10.65
C GLN A 128 -12.75 -6.16 11.16
#